data_AF-A0ABD3IXY4-F1
#
_entry.id   AF-A0ABD3IXY4-F1
#
_cell.length_a   1.000
_cell.length_b   1.000
_cell.length_c   1.000
_cell.angle_alpha   90.00
_cell.angle_beta   90.00
_cell.angle_gamma   90.00
#
_symmetry.space_group_name_H-M   'P 1'
#
loop_
_entity.id
_entity.type
_entity.pdbx_description
1 polymer ?
#
loop_
_entity_poly.entity_id
_entity_poly.type
_entity_poly.pdbx_seq_one_letter_code
_entity_poly.pdbx_strand_id
1 'polypeptide(L)'
;MNGPPNPPPVHPLHHIMAAIDHLRHSPWLIRIQQQHPDPRPRQFLERFFLVMDNILSYVDRHQLLPATVHRHIGADQLQPLEHRQYMDLLNVHQHHLREFFNQLRRFINPLRRCFLRLPRERFARHRQDVDLLYQFTYNIFLAKHGDL
;
A
#
# COMPACT_ATOMS: atom_id res chain seq x y z
N MET A 1 32.26 -16.98 -1.74
CA MET A 1 32.28 -15.71 -0.99
C MET A 1 30.86 -15.17 -1.01
N ASN A 2 30.22 -15.14 0.16
CA ASN A 2 28.82 -14.75 0.33
C ASN A 2 28.73 -13.23 0.28
N GLY A 3 28.12 -12.70 -0.78
CA GLY A 3 27.85 -11.27 -0.91
C GLY A 3 26.90 -10.77 0.18
N PRO A 4 26.83 -9.45 0.39
CA PRO A 4 25.94 -8.84 1.36
C PRO A 4 24.47 -9.24 1.07
N PRO A 5 23.61 -9.35 2.10
CA PRO A 5 22.20 -9.65 1.90
C PRO A 5 21.61 -8.56 1.01
N ASN A 6 21.04 -8.96 -0.13
CA ASN A 6 20.35 -8.05 -1.03
C ASN A 6 19.34 -7.21 -0.23
N PRO A 7 19.22 -5.89 -0.51
CA PRO A 7 18.17 -5.08 0.08
C PRO A 7 16.80 -5.74 -0.18
N PRO A 8 15.83 -5.62 0.75
CA PRO A 8 14.53 -6.25 0.60
C PRO A 8 13.93 -5.86 -0.77
N PRO A 9 13.24 -6.78 -1.45
CA PRO A 9 12.89 -6.61 -2.86
C PRO A 9 12.18 -5.28 -3.09
N VAL A 10 12.73 -4.51 -4.03
CA VAL A 10 12.32 -3.18 -4.53
C VAL A 10 10.86 -3.14 -5.05
N HIS A 11 10.25 -4.31 -5.26
CA HIS A 11 9.10 -4.51 -6.12
C HIS A 11 7.68 -4.53 -5.52
N PRO A 12 7.41 -4.73 -4.22
CA PRO A 12 6.04 -4.69 -3.73
C PRO A 12 5.54 -3.26 -3.51
N LEU A 13 6.29 -2.38 -2.83
CA LEU A 13 5.76 -1.09 -2.39
C LEU A 13 5.39 -0.17 -3.57
N HIS A 14 6.24 -0.09 -4.60
CA HIS A 14 5.96 0.72 -5.79
C HIS A 14 4.69 0.26 -6.53
N HIS A 15 4.52 -1.05 -6.74
CA HIS A 15 3.32 -1.59 -7.39
C HIS A 15 2.06 -1.37 -6.54
N ILE A 16 2.18 -1.46 -5.22
CA ILE A 16 1.09 -1.19 -4.29
C ILE A 16 0.71 0.30 -4.30
N MET A 17 1.68 1.21 -4.33
CA MET A 17 1.41 2.64 -4.47
C MET A 17 0.72 2.96 -5.80
N ALA A 18 1.19 2.39 -6.91
CA ALA A 18 0.56 2.57 -8.21
C ALA A 18 -0.89 2.03 -8.25
N ALA A 19 -1.16 0.90 -7.59
CA ALA A 19 -2.51 0.35 -7.48
C ALA A 19 -3.42 1.22 -6.60
N ILE A 20 -2.91 1.73 -5.48
CA ILE A 20 -3.63 2.66 -4.61
C ILE A 20 -3.96 3.95 -5.37
N ASP A 21 -2.97 4.52 -6.05
CA ASP A 21 -3.12 5.75 -6.84
C ASP A 21 -4.15 5.59 -7.96
N HIS A 22 -4.09 4.49 -8.71
CA HIS A 22 -5.04 4.21 -9.78
C HIS A 22 -6.48 4.05 -9.25
N LEU A 23 -6.69 3.33 -8.13
CA LEU A 23 -8.02 3.21 -7.53
C LEU A 23 -8.51 4.55 -6.96
N ARG A 24 -7.63 5.35 -6.37
CA ARG A 24 -7.97 6.66 -5.81
C ARG A 24 -8.47 7.64 -6.87
N HIS A 25 -7.92 7.53 -8.09
CA HIS A 25 -8.30 8.37 -9.23
C HIS A 25 -9.36 7.73 -10.14
N SER A 26 -9.94 6.59 -9.74
CA SER A 26 -10.99 5.91 -10.51
C SER A 26 -12.23 6.81 -10.69
N PRO A 27 -12.59 7.21 -11.92
CA PRO A 27 -13.77 8.05 -12.14
C PRO A 27 -15.07 7.36 -11.71
N TRP A 28 -15.10 6.03 -11.78
CA TRP A 28 -16.24 5.25 -11.34
C TRP A 28 -16.41 5.26 -9.81
N LEU A 29 -15.33 5.05 -9.05
CA LEU A 29 -15.39 5.13 -7.59
C LEU A 29 -15.74 6.54 -7.13
N ILE A 30 -15.15 7.56 -7.74
CA ILE A 30 -15.45 8.97 -7.45
C ILE A 30 -16.95 9.24 -7.70
N ARG A 31 -17.48 8.79 -8.84
CA ARG A 31 -18.90 8.97 -9.16
C ARG A 31 -19.82 8.31 -8.12
N ILE A 32 -19.49 7.11 -7.65
CA ILE A 32 -20.28 6.44 -6.60
C ILE A 32 -20.20 7.22 -5.29
N GLN A 33 -19.00 7.64 -4.89
CA GLN A 33 -18.81 8.40 -3.66
C GLN A 33 -19.62 9.71 -3.65
N GLN A 34 -19.78 10.36 -4.81
CA GLN A 34 -20.52 11.62 -4.93
C GLN A 34 -22.02 11.45 -5.15
N GLN A 35 -22.44 10.49 -5.97
CA GLN A 35 -23.80 10.47 -6.55
C GLN A 35 -24.64 9.26 -6.15
N HIS A 36 -24.11 8.32 -5.36
CA HIS A 36 -24.87 7.12 -5.02
C HIS A 36 -26.08 7.46 -4.11
N PRO A 37 -27.29 6.96 -4.42
CA PRO A 37 -28.51 7.33 -3.68
C PRO A 37 -28.46 6.88 -2.22
N ASP A 38 -27.95 5.67 -1.96
CA ASP A 38 -27.69 5.19 -0.59
C ASP A 38 -26.44 5.90 -0.01
N PRO A 39 -26.49 6.47 1.21
CA PRO A 39 -25.33 7.04 1.88
C PRO A 39 -24.26 6.02 2.27
N ARG A 40 -24.59 4.73 2.44
CA ARG A 40 -23.63 3.73 2.93
C ARG A 40 -22.44 3.52 1.99
N PRO A 41 -22.62 3.34 0.66
CA PRO A 41 -21.49 3.27 -0.27
C PRO A 41 -20.68 4.56 -0.34
N ARG A 42 -21.33 5.72 -0.17
CA ARG A 42 -20.66 7.02 -0.15
C ARG A 42 -19.69 7.14 1.03
N GLN A 43 -20.20 6.90 2.24
CA GLN A 43 -19.38 6.91 3.47
C GLN A 43 -18.30 5.84 3.46
N PHE A 44 -18.59 4.66 2.89
CA PHE A 44 -17.60 3.60 2.72
C PHE A 44 -16.44 4.07 1.83
N LEU A 45 -16.73 4.66 0.67
CA LEU A 45 -15.71 5.14 -0.27
C LEU A 45 -14.96 6.37 0.25
N GLU A 46 -15.63 7.26 0.97
CA GLU A 46 -14.99 8.39 1.64
C GLU A 46 -13.91 7.91 2.64
N ARG A 47 -14.24 6.95 3.50
CA ARG A 47 -13.27 6.36 4.43
C ARG A 47 -12.16 5.59 3.71
N PHE A 48 -12.50 4.89 2.63
CA PHE A 48 -11.51 4.18 1.82
C PHE A 48 -10.52 5.15 1.16
N PHE A 49 -11.01 6.25 0.58
CA PHE A 49 -10.19 7.30 -0.03
C PHE A 49 -9.27 7.96 0.99
N LEU A 50 -9.79 8.27 2.20
CA LEU A 50 -8.98 8.82 3.28
C LEU A 50 -7.80 7.91 3.65
N VAL A 51 -8.02 6.59 3.74
CA VAL A 51 -6.94 5.63 4.05
C VAL A 51 -5.90 5.60 2.92
N MET A 52 -6.34 5.62 1.65
CA MET A 52 -5.43 5.67 0.51
C MET A 52 -4.60 6.96 0.50
N ASP A 53 -5.23 8.11 0.75
CA ASP A 53 -4.57 9.42 0.78
C ASP A 53 -3.53 9.48 1.91
N ASN A 54 -3.85 8.92 3.10
CA ASN A 54 -2.90 8.82 4.21
C ASN A 54 -1.67 7.96 3.86
N ILE A 55 -1.88 6.85 3.16
CA ILE A 55 -0.77 5.98 2.73
C ILE A 55 0.14 6.71 1.74
N LEU A 56 -0.44 7.30 0.69
CA LEU A 56 0.31 8.01 -0.34
C LEU A 56 1.09 9.19 0.28
N SER A 57 0.43 9.99 1.11
CA SER A 57 1.05 11.13 1.81
C SER A 57 2.18 10.69 2.74
N TYR A 58 2.02 9.57 3.46
CA TYR A 58 3.07 9.04 4.33
C TYR A 58 4.30 8.60 3.53
N VAL A 59 4.10 7.84 2.45
CA VAL A 59 5.19 7.34 1.60
C VAL A 59 5.94 8.50 0.94
N ASP A 60 5.23 9.51 0.46
CA ASP A 60 5.81 10.70 -0.15
C ASP A 60 6.58 11.55 0.86
N ARG A 61 5.95 11.90 1.99
CA ARG A 61 6.57 12.72 3.06
C ARG A 61 7.87 12.11 3.58
N HIS A 62 7.90 10.79 3.72
CA HIS A 62 9.06 10.07 4.24
C HIS A 62 9.97 9.54 3.13
N GLN A 63 9.71 9.88 1.87
CA GLN A 63 10.54 9.53 0.72
C GLN A 63 10.86 8.03 0.65
N LEU A 64 9.89 7.18 1.00
CA LEU A 64 10.11 5.74 1.20
C LEU A 64 10.25 4.96 -0.12
N LEU A 65 10.12 5.63 -1.27
CA LEU A 65 10.32 5.01 -2.57
C LEU A 65 11.82 4.93 -2.94
N PRO A 66 12.27 3.83 -3.56
CA PRO A 66 13.69 3.55 -3.79
C PRO A 66 14.46 4.63 -4.54
N ALA A 67 13.81 5.34 -5.49
CA ALA A 67 14.40 6.42 -6.28
C ALA A 67 14.92 7.57 -5.39
N THR A 68 14.35 7.73 -4.20
CA THR A 68 14.68 8.78 -3.25
C THR A 68 15.62 8.28 -2.15
N VAL A 69 15.48 7.02 -1.73
CA VAL A 69 16.34 6.38 -0.72
C VAL A 69 17.77 6.14 -1.24
N HIS A 70 17.94 5.78 -2.51
CA HIS A 70 19.28 5.58 -3.13
C HIS A 70 20.11 6.87 -3.23
N ARG A 71 19.49 8.05 -3.15
CA ARG A 71 20.22 9.33 -3.14
C ARG A 71 20.85 9.65 -1.79
N HIS A 72 20.39 9.03 -0.70
CA HIS A 72 20.88 9.34 0.65
C HIS A 72 21.90 8.33 1.19
N ILE A 73 22.00 7.15 0.59
CA ILE A 73 22.83 6.06 1.13
C ILE A 73 23.89 5.70 0.09
N GLY A 74 24.99 6.45 0.06
CA GLY A 74 26.25 5.91 -0.39
C GLY A 74 26.64 4.78 0.55
N ALA A 75 26.45 3.54 0.12
CA ALA A 75 26.39 2.34 0.97
C ALA A 75 27.71 1.90 1.64
N ASP A 76 28.76 2.72 1.62
CA ASP A 76 30.09 2.32 2.11
C ASP A 76 30.59 3.06 3.37
N GLN A 77 29.80 3.93 4.02
CA GLN A 77 30.32 4.75 5.15
C GLN A 77 29.41 4.95 6.36
N LEU A 78 28.40 4.12 6.61
CA LEU A 78 27.62 4.25 7.85
C LEU A 78 28.38 3.64 9.03
N GLN A 79 28.76 4.48 10.00
CA GLN A 79 29.38 4.00 11.24
C GLN A 79 28.41 3.08 12.01
N PRO A 80 28.88 2.17 12.89
CA PRO A 80 28.02 1.22 13.59
C PRO A 80 26.85 1.85 14.40
N LEU A 81 27.04 3.07 14.92
CA LEU A 81 26.00 3.85 15.61
C LEU A 81 24.94 4.39 14.64
N GLU A 82 25.36 4.85 13.47
CA GLU A 82 24.46 5.34 12.41
C GLU A 82 23.66 4.18 11.81
N HIS A 83 24.26 2.98 11.74
CA HIS A 83 23.56 1.77 11.30
C HIS A 83 22.43 1.38 12.25
N ARG A 84 22.63 1.46 13.58
CA ARG A 84 21.57 1.16 14.56
C ARG A 84 20.42 2.16 14.48
N GLN A 85 20.72 3.45 14.42
CA GLN A 85 19.71 4.51 14.28
C GLN A 85 18.93 4.37 12.97
N TYR A 86 19.61 4.00 11.88
CA TYR A 86 18.98 3.70 10.60
C TYR A 86 18.01 2.50 10.70
N MET A 87 18.43 1.41 11.34
CA MET A 87 17.58 0.23 11.53
C MET A 87 16.37 0.52 12.41
N ASP A 88 16.53 1.33 13.47
CA ASP A 88 15.41 1.76 14.31
C ASP A 88 14.39 2.60 13.51
N LEU A 89 14.86 3.54 12.69
CA LEU A 89 14.01 4.35 11.82
C LEU A 89 13.29 3.49 10.77
N LEU A 90 13.99 2.53 10.17
CA LEU A 90 13.41 1.58 9.22
C LEU A 90 12.28 0.76 9.87
N ASN A 91 12.50 0.26 11.10
CA ASN A 91 11.50 -0.49 11.85
C ASN A 91 10.25 0.35 12.15
N VAL A 92 10.41 1.63 12.49
CA VAL A 92 9.28 2.55 12.70
C VAL A 92 8.47 2.72 11.42
N HIS A 93 9.12 2.93 10.27
CA HIS A 93 8.42 3.07 8.98
C HIS A 93 7.71 1.79 8.57
N GLN A 94 8.34 0.63 8.75
CA GLN A 94 7.71 -0.67 8.49
C GLN A 94 6.48 -0.87 9.37
N HIS A 95 6.56 -0.52 10.66
CA HIS A 95 5.44 -0.61 11.58
C HIS A 95 4.25 0.26 11.13
N HIS A 96 4.50 1.54 10.83
CA HIS A 96 3.42 2.44 10.37
C HIS A 96 2.78 2.00 9.06
N LEU A 97 3.60 1.61 8.07
CA LEU A 97 3.10 1.08 6.80
C LEU A 97 2.24 -0.18 7.03
N ARG A 98 2.66 -1.08 7.92
CA ARG A 98 1.89 -2.27 8.28
C ARG A 98 0.52 -1.91 8.84
N GLU A 99 0.46 -0.94 9.74
CA GLU A 99 -0.82 -0.50 10.32
C GLU A 99 -1.73 0.14 9.27
N PHE A 100 -1.18 0.96 8.36
CA PHE A 100 -1.97 1.48 7.25
C PHE A 100 -2.50 0.37 6.34
N PHE A 101 -1.67 -0.61 5.98
CA PHE A 101 -2.11 -1.74 5.14
C PHE A 101 -3.15 -2.63 5.83
N ASN A 102 -3.07 -2.77 7.16
CA ASN A 102 -4.11 -3.43 7.95
C ASN A 102 -5.44 -2.66 7.92
N GLN A 103 -5.40 -1.33 7.97
CA GLN A 103 -6.59 -0.49 7.81
C GLN A 103 -7.17 -0.62 6.39
N LEU A 104 -6.32 -0.54 5.36
CA LEU A 104 -6.71 -0.67 3.96
C LEU A 104 -7.45 -1.98 3.70
N ARG A 105 -6.93 -3.10 4.24
CA ARG A 105 -7.53 -4.44 4.09
C ARG A 105 -9.02 -4.50 4.42
N ARG A 106 -9.47 -3.74 5.42
CA ARG A 106 -10.88 -3.71 5.85
C ARG A 106 -11.83 -3.28 4.72
N PHE A 107 -11.33 -2.50 3.77
CA PHE A 107 -12.09 -2.00 2.62
C PHE A 107 -11.90 -2.86 1.38
N ILE A 108 -10.74 -3.50 1.20
CA ILE A 108 -10.42 -4.25 -0.02
C ILE A 108 -11.35 -5.43 -0.26
N ASN A 109 -11.69 -6.21 0.78
CA ASN A 109 -12.55 -7.40 0.58
C ASN A 109 -14.00 -7.07 0.16
N PRO A 110 -14.69 -6.10 0.80
CA PRO A 110 -15.97 -5.60 0.28
C PRO A 110 -15.86 -5.08 -1.16
N LEU A 111 -14.82 -4.31 -1.46
CA LEU A 111 -14.62 -3.72 -2.78
C LEU A 111 -14.40 -4.80 -3.86
N ARG A 112 -13.63 -5.83 -3.55
CA ARG A 112 -13.40 -7.00 -4.41
C ARG A 112 -14.70 -7.71 -4.76
N ARG A 113 -15.57 -7.94 -3.77
CA ARG A 113 -16.90 -8.56 -3.98
C ARG A 113 -17.77 -7.69 -4.90
N CYS A 114 -17.69 -6.37 -4.78
CA CYS A 114 -18.40 -5.47 -5.68
C CYS A 114 -17.87 -5.57 -7.12
N PHE A 115 -16.55 -5.50 -7.31
CA PHE A 115 -15.95 -5.57 -8.65
C PHE A 115 -16.21 -6.90 -9.36
N LEU A 116 -16.32 -8.02 -8.64
CA LEU A 116 -16.70 -9.33 -9.20
C LEU A 116 -18.08 -9.33 -9.84
N ARG A 117 -19.01 -8.48 -9.36
CA ARG A 117 -20.40 -8.39 -9.88
C ARG A 117 -20.54 -7.49 -11.10
N LEU A 118 -19.52 -6.69 -11.42
CA LEU A 118 -19.57 -5.73 -12.53
C LEU A 118 -19.18 -6.38 -13.88
N PRO A 119 -19.44 -5.73 -15.02
CA PRO A 119 -18.97 -6.22 -16.33
C PRO A 119 -17.44 -6.31 -16.39
N ARG A 120 -16.91 -7.42 -16.91
CA ARG A 120 -15.46 -7.69 -16.87
C ARG A 120 -14.66 -6.77 -17.79
N GLU A 121 -15.15 -6.44 -18.98
CA GLU A 121 -14.37 -5.65 -19.95
C GLU A 121 -14.08 -4.23 -19.42
N ARG A 122 -15.07 -3.62 -18.75
CA ARG A 122 -14.96 -2.23 -18.27
C ARG A 122 -14.14 -2.08 -17.00
N PHE A 123 -14.06 -3.12 -16.17
CA PHE A 123 -13.46 -3.06 -14.83
C PHE A 123 -12.26 -4.00 -14.65
N ALA A 124 -11.72 -4.56 -15.73
CA ALA A 124 -10.59 -5.49 -15.69
C ALA A 124 -9.39 -4.94 -14.90
N ARG A 125 -9.00 -3.69 -15.17
CA ARG A 125 -7.85 -3.07 -14.47
C ARG A 125 -8.12 -2.87 -12.98
N HIS A 126 -9.28 -2.30 -12.62
CA HIS A 126 -9.69 -2.12 -11.23
C HIS A 126 -9.74 -3.45 -10.45
N ARG A 127 -10.16 -4.55 -11.10
CA ARG A 127 -10.11 -5.90 -10.50
C ARG A 127 -8.68 -6.32 -10.21
N GLN A 128 -7.78 -6.16 -11.16
CA GLN A 128 -6.35 -6.49 -10.99
C GLN A 128 -5.75 -5.72 -9.82
N ASP A 129 -6.01 -4.42 -9.71
CA ASP A 129 -5.46 -3.60 -8.64
C ASP A 129 -6.03 -4.00 -7.27
N VAL A 130 -7.35 -4.25 -7.19
CA VAL A 130 -7.99 -4.71 -5.95
C VAL A 130 -7.52 -6.11 -5.55
N ASP A 131 -7.32 -7.02 -6.50
CA ASP A 131 -6.77 -8.36 -6.24
C ASP A 131 -5.31 -8.29 -5.77
N LEU A 132 -4.49 -7.42 -6.38
CA LEU A 132 -3.11 -7.16 -5.95
C LEU A 132 -3.08 -6.65 -4.50
N LEU A 133 -3.88 -5.63 -4.18
CA LEU A 133 -3.98 -5.08 -2.83
C LEU A 133 -4.51 -6.12 -1.83
N TYR A 134 -5.44 -6.99 -2.25
CA TYR A 134 -5.94 -8.06 -1.42
C TYR A 134 -4.84 -9.07 -1.07
N GLN A 135 -4.12 -9.57 -2.06
CA GLN A 135 -3.02 -10.52 -1.86
C GLN A 135 -1.93 -9.94 -0.96
N PHE A 136 -1.53 -8.70 -1.23
CA PHE A 136 -0.49 -8.03 -0.45
C PHE A 136 -0.89 -7.80 1.01
N THR A 137 -2.06 -7.21 1.24
CA THR A 137 -2.54 -6.96 2.61
C THR A 137 -2.87 -8.24 3.37
N TYR A 138 -3.26 -9.31 2.67
CA TYR A 138 -3.46 -10.63 3.26
C TYR A 138 -2.13 -11.26 3.72
N ASN A 139 -1.08 -11.18 2.90
CA ASN A 139 0.25 -11.68 3.28
C ASN A 139 0.83 -10.94 4.49
N ILE A 140 0.65 -9.62 4.57
CA ILE A 140 1.05 -8.81 5.74
C ILE A 140 0.34 -9.25 7.02
N PHE A 141 -0.95 -9.57 6.90
CA PHE A 141 -1.74 -10.07 8.01
C PHE A 141 -1.30 -11.47 8.44
N LEU A 142 -1.07 -12.38 7.49
CA LEU A 142 -0.54 -13.71 7.80
C LEU A 142 0.81 -13.60 8.50
N ALA A 143 1.73 -12.75 8.03
CA ALA A 143 2.99 -12.51 8.73
C ALA A 143 2.84 -11.86 10.13
N LYS A 144 1.63 -11.42 10.54
CA LYS A 144 1.35 -10.84 11.87
C LYS A 144 0.74 -11.88 12.82
N HIS A 145 0.06 -12.89 12.27
CA HIS A 145 -0.84 -13.77 13.00
C HIS A 145 -0.65 -15.26 12.69
N GLY A 146 0.15 -15.61 11.70
CA GLY A 146 0.59 -16.96 11.40
C GLY A 146 2.07 -17.04 11.70
N ASP A 147 2.43 -17.87 12.68
CA ASP A 147 3.78 -18.39 12.81
C ASP A 147 4.13 -19.13 11.51
N LEU A 148 5.16 -18.63 10.82
CA LEU A 148 6.00 -19.40 9.90
C LEU A 148 7.45 -19.19 10.33
#